data_AF-A0A524GXK2-F1
#
_entry.id   AF-A0A524GXK2-F1
#
_cell.length_a   1.000
_cell.length_b   1.000
_cell.length_c   1.000
_cell.angle_alpha   90.00
_cell.angle_beta   90.00
_cell.angle_gamma   90.00
#
_symmetry.space_group_name_H-M   'P 1'
#
loop_
_entity.id
_entity.type
_entity.pdbx_description
1 polymer ?
#
loop_
_entity_poly.entity_id
_entity_poly.type
_entity_poly.pdbx_seq_one_letter_code
_entity_poly.pdbx_strand_id
1 'polypeptide(L)'
;DYHDWDYVMTRPQDFAQIMNEYPQYTAVFLPALMSLIMEQTLNAHPGVKAVVQLGDLVEGVAGTPALAREMNRGAVDMLYAASLPVPWVLVKGNHDVSNSPGQPEAWDEVIRPFIEGQLGKRVGEGMYSFKISGHTELFILDQFFSTDRNLPESEMVEWLPGNWNNQRQNINSSLLTSL
;
A
#
# COMPACT_ATOMS: atom_id res chain seq x y z
N ASP A 1 -16.52 2.61 -13.47
CA ASP A 1 -16.96 1.32 -12.89
C ASP A 1 -15.82 0.34 -13.08
N TYR A 2 -15.39 -0.32 -12.02
CA TYR A 2 -14.21 -1.21 -11.99
C TYR A 2 -14.60 -2.68 -11.79
N HIS A 3 -15.89 -3.02 -11.99
CA HIS A 3 -16.41 -4.35 -11.71
C HIS A 3 -16.93 -5.05 -12.98
N ASP A 4 -16.57 -6.33 -13.10
CA ASP A 4 -17.30 -7.27 -13.96
C ASP A 4 -18.52 -7.78 -13.19
N TRP A 5 -19.69 -7.30 -13.59
CA TRP A 5 -20.93 -7.61 -12.90
C TRP A 5 -21.33 -9.08 -12.99
N ASP A 6 -20.95 -9.80 -14.04
CA ASP A 6 -21.21 -11.24 -14.12
C ASP A 6 -20.41 -11.98 -13.05
N TYR A 7 -19.16 -11.59 -12.82
CA TYR A 7 -18.33 -12.11 -11.73
C TYR A 7 -18.88 -11.71 -10.36
N VAL A 8 -19.15 -10.43 -10.13
CA VAL A 8 -19.59 -9.90 -8.83
C VAL A 8 -20.90 -10.54 -8.39
N MET A 9 -21.85 -10.77 -9.31
CA MET A 9 -23.13 -11.41 -8.98
C MET A 9 -22.97 -12.87 -8.51
N THR A 10 -21.85 -13.54 -8.79
CA THR A 10 -21.55 -14.86 -8.20
C THR A 10 -21.11 -14.80 -6.72
N ARG A 11 -20.86 -13.59 -6.21
CA ARG A 11 -20.33 -13.31 -4.88
C ARG A 11 -21.34 -12.48 -4.08
N PRO A 12 -22.38 -13.11 -3.50
CA PRO A 12 -23.55 -12.38 -3.00
C PRO A 12 -23.26 -11.42 -1.85
N GLN A 13 -22.26 -11.72 -1.01
CA GLN A 13 -21.84 -10.81 0.06
C GLN A 13 -21.13 -9.58 -0.52
N ASP A 14 -20.14 -9.78 -1.39
CA ASP A 14 -19.42 -8.68 -2.04
C ASP A 14 -20.37 -7.82 -2.88
N PHE A 15 -21.27 -8.44 -3.64
CA PHE A 15 -22.32 -7.73 -4.38
C PHE A 15 -23.17 -6.84 -3.47
N ALA A 16 -23.59 -7.34 -2.32
CA ALA A 16 -24.38 -6.54 -1.37
C ALA A 16 -23.59 -5.33 -0.85
N GLN A 17 -22.30 -5.49 -0.56
CA GLN A 17 -21.44 -4.41 -0.08
C GLN A 17 -21.15 -3.37 -1.18
N ILE A 18 -20.86 -3.82 -2.40
CA ILE A 18 -20.66 -2.94 -3.56
C ILE A 18 -21.92 -2.12 -3.85
N MET A 19 -23.10 -2.74 -3.80
CA MET A 19 -24.34 -2.05 -4.15
C MET A 19 -24.85 -1.13 -3.03
N ASN A 20 -24.63 -1.50 -1.76
CA ASN A 20 -25.31 -0.87 -0.63
C ASN A 20 -24.39 -0.16 0.37
N GLU A 21 -23.07 -0.30 0.26
CA GLU A 21 -22.14 0.19 1.29
C GLU A 21 -20.95 0.94 0.68
N TYR A 22 -20.01 0.25 0.06
CA TYR A 22 -18.67 0.79 -0.20
C TYR A 22 -18.64 2.05 -1.07
N PRO A 23 -19.32 2.13 -2.23
CA PRO A 23 -19.31 3.35 -3.04
C PRO A 23 -19.98 4.52 -2.32
N GLN A 24 -20.98 4.24 -1.48
CA GLN A 24 -21.76 5.25 -0.77
C GLN A 24 -20.92 5.83 0.38
N TYR A 25 -20.28 4.96 1.16
CA TYR A 25 -19.35 5.37 2.22
C TYR A 25 -18.13 6.08 1.65
N THR A 26 -17.56 5.58 0.56
CA THR A 26 -16.45 6.24 -0.14
C THR A 26 -16.86 7.63 -0.61
N ALA A 27 -17.99 7.77 -1.31
CA ALA A 27 -18.44 9.08 -1.80
C ALA A 27 -18.73 10.08 -0.67
N VAL A 28 -19.23 9.61 0.48
CA VAL A 28 -19.61 10.47 1.61
C VAL A 28 -18.40 10.82 2.48
N PHE A 29 -17.57 9.85 2.84
CA PHE A 29 -16.54 10.02 3.87
C PHE A 29 -15.14 10.25 3.32
N LEU A 30 -14.78 9.71 2.15
CA LEU A 30 -13.42 9.82 1.62
C LEU A 30 -12.98 11.28 1.41
N PRO A 31 -13.81 12.20 0.85
CA PRO A 31 -13.39 13.59 0.68
C PRO A 31 -13.06 14.28 2.01
N ALA A 32 -13.87 14.03 3.04
CA ALA A 32 -13.65 14.59 4.37
C ALA A 32 -12.40 13.99 5.02
N LEU A 33 -12.20 12.67 4.90
CA LEU A 33 -11.00 11.98 5.37
C LEU A 33 -9.73 12.53 4.69
N MET A 34 -9.73 12.67 3.36
CA MET A 34 -8.59 13.20 2.62
C MET A 34 -8.28 14.66 3.00
N SER A 35 -9.32 15.48 3.20
CA SER A 35 -9.15 16.86 3.66
C SER A 35 -8.52 16.91 5.06
N LEU A 36 -8.96 16.04 5.97
CA LEU A 36 -8.38 15.93 7.31
C LEU A 36 -6.92 15.48 7.26
N ILE A 37 -6.60 14.46 6.44
CA ILE A 37 -5.21 14.01 6.26
C ILE A 37 -4.35 15.17 5.76
N MET A 38 -4.77 15.89 4.72
CA MET A 38 -4.06 17.06 4.21
C MET A 38 -3.83 18.11 5.32
N GLU A 39 -4.88 18.49 6.05
CA GLU A 39 -4.78 19.46 7.13
C GLU A 39 -3.77 19.02 8.20
N GLN A 40 -3.80 17.76 8.63
CA GLN A 40 -2.86 17.23 9.61
C GLN A 40 -1.42 17.25 9.06
N THR A 41 -1.22 16.94 7.78
CA THR A 41 0.12 16.98 7.17
C THR A 41 0.70 18.39 7.08
N LEU A 42 -0.14 19.42 7.00
CA LEU A 42 0.29 20.82 6.95
C LEU A 42 0.49 21.45 8.33
N ASN A 43 -0.36 21.09 9.30
CA ASN A 43 -0.52 21.88 10.53
C ASN A 43 -0.11 21.15 11.83
N ALA A 44 0.07 19.83 11.83
CA ALA A 44 0.36 19.11 13.06
C ALA A 44 1.75 19.46 13.65
N HIS A 45 1.86 19.40 14.98
CA HIS A 45 3.10 19.63 15.71
C HIS A 45 3.32 18.54 16.78
N PRO A 46 4.45 17.81 16.73
CA PRO A 46 5.50 17.84 15.70
C PRO A 46 4.95 17.46 14.31
N GLY A 47 5.59 17.98 13.25
CA GLY A 47 5.13 17.82 11.87
C GLY A 47 5.11 16.36 11.40
N VAL A 48 4.05 15.98 10.70
CA VAL A 48 3.89 14.65 10.08
C VAL A 48 5.04 14.40 9.10
N LYS A 49 5.52 13.15 9.05
CA LYS A 49 6.63 12.74 8.16
C LYS A 49 6.23 11.78 7.06
N ALA A 50 5.11 11.08 7.24
CA ALA A 50 4.54 10.17 6.27
C ALA A 50 3.08 9.88 6.68
N VAL A 51 2.26 9.45 5.72
CA VAL A 51 0.95 8.87 5.98
C VAL A 51 1.03 7.37 5.70
N VAL A 52 0.67 6.55 6.68
CA VAL A 52 0.76 5.09 6.58
C VAL A 52 -0.63 4.52 6.30
N GLN A 53 -0.79 3.85 5.16
CA GLN A 53 -1.99 3.10 4.79
C GLN A 53 -1.72 1.60 4.98
N LEU A 54 -2.46 0.96 5.88
CA LEU A 54 -2.21 -0.42 6.33
C LEU A 54 -2.97 -1.47 5.51
N GLY A 55 -2.97 -1.35 4.19
CA GLY A 55 -3.66 -2.28 3.28
C GLY A 55 -5.08 -1.88 2.90
N ASP A 56 -5.71 -2.75 2.11
CA ASP A 56 -7.08 -2.65 1.61
C ASP A 56 -7.35 -1.28 0.99
N LEU A 57 -6.42 -0.86 0.13
CA LEU A 57 -6.50 0.40 -0.59
C LEU A 57 -7.56 0.31 -1.70
N VAL A 58 -7.76 -0.89 -2.26
CA VAL A 58 -8.83 -1.18 -3.21
C VAL A 58 -9.84 -2.17 -2.61
N GLU A 59 -11.07 -2.13 -3.13
CA GLU A 59 -12.11 -3.08 -2.74
C GLU A 59 -11.81 -4.52 -3.20
N GLY A 60 -11.13 -4.67 -4.33
CA GLY A 60 -10.52 -5.92 -4.75
C GLY A 60 -11.43 -6.94 -5.43
N VAL A 61 -12.67 -6.59 -5.79
CA VAL A 61 -13.63 -7.48 -6.45
C VAL A 61 -13.88 -7.07 -7.90
N ALA A 62 -12.82 -7.01 -8.71
CA ALA A 62 -12.88 -6.46 -10.07
C ALA A 62 -13.42 -7.44 -11.14
N GLY A 63 -13.20 -8.73 -10.96
CA GLY A 63 -13.68 -9.86 -11.77
C GLY A 63 -12.84 -10.22 -13.00
N THR A 64 -12.01 -9.29 -13.49
CA THR A 64 -11.04 -9.60 -14.56
C THR A 64 -9.68 -8.94 -14.28
N PRO A 65 -8.57 -9.49 -14.81
CA PRO A 65 -7.26 -8.86 -14.67
C PRO A 65 -7.15 -7.45 -15.26
N ALA A 66 -7.94 -7.13 -16.30
CA ALA A 66 -7.94 -5.79 -16.86
C ALA A 66 -8.61 -4.79 -15.89
N LEU A 67 -9.76 -5.15 -15.35
CA LEU A 67 -10.47 -4.30 -14.38
C LEU A 67 -9.73 -4.19 -13.05
N ALA A 68 -9.02 -5.23 -12.61
CA ALA A 68 -8.15 -5.18 -11.44
C ALA A 68 -7.09 -4.08 -11.57
N ARG A 69 -6.44 -3.98 -12.74
CA ARG A 69 -5.47 -2.90 -13.03
C ARG A 69 -6.12 -1.53 -13.02
N GLU A 70 -7.30 -1.37 -13.61
CA GLU A 70 -8.04 -0.10 -13.59
C GLU A 70 -8.44 0.32 -12.18
N MET A 71 -8.88 -0.64 -11.34
CA MET A 71 -9.20 -0.40 -9.94
C MET A 71 -7.97 0.11 -9.16
N ASN A 72 -6.83 -0.55 -9.33
CA ASN A 72 -5.56 -0.14 -8.72
C ASN A 72 -5.09 1.22 -9.28
N ARG A 73 -5.32 1.50 -10.56
CA ARG A 73 -5.00 2.81 -11.17
C ARG A 73 -5.83 3.91 -10.54
N GLY A 74 -7.13 3.69 -10.36
CA GLY A 74 -8.01 4.64 -9.68
C GLY A 74 -7.57 4.96 -8.25
N ALA A 75 -7.09 3.96 -7.52
CA ALA A 75 -6.50 4.18 -6.19
C ALA A 75 -5.21 5.01 -6.25
N VAL A 76 -4.29 4.72 -7.17
CA VAL A 76 -3.06 5.52 -7.36
C VAL A 76 -3.38 6.96 -7.77
N ASP A 77 -4.34 7.16 -8.67
CA ASP A 77 -4.79 8.48 -9.10
C ASP A 77 -5.37 9.28 -7.93
N MET A 78 -6.13 8.64 -7.04
CA MET A 78 -6.61 9.23 -5.80
C MET A 78 -5.45 9.66 -4.88
N LEU A 79 -4.43 8.81 -4.70
CA LEU A 79 -3.27 9.14 -3.87
C LEU A 79 -2.47 10.32 -4.45
N TYR A 80 -2.31 10.40 -5.77
CA TYR A 80 -1.70 11.55 -6.43
C TYR A 80 -2.56 12.81 -6.31
N ALA A 81 -3.87 12.70 -6.51
CA ALA A 81 -4.80 13.82 -6.41
C ALA A 81 -4.80 14.44 -5.00
N ALA A 82 -4.56 13.64 -3.96
CA ALA A 82 -4.39 14.14 -2.60
C ALA A 82 -3.21 15.13 -2.47
N SER A 83 -2.19 15.05 -3.34
CA SER A 83 -1.07 16.01 -3.42
C SER A 83 -0.42 16.32 -2.07
N LEU A 84 -0.30 15.29 -1.21
CA LEU A 84 0.23 15.47 0.14
C LEU A 84 1.69 15.96 0.11
N PRO A 85 2.09 16.84 1.05
CA PRO A 85 3.48 17.32 1.16
C PRO A 85 4.44 16.26 1.75
N VAL A 86 3.90 15.11 2.15
CA VAL A 86 4.63 13.99 2.76
C VAL A 86 4.30 12.69 2.01
N PRO A 87 5.21 11.72 2.01
CA PRO A 87 5.01 10.45 1.30
C PRO A 87 3.89 9.61 1.92
N TRP A 88 3.18 8.88 1.06
CA TRP A 88 2.43 7.68 1.44
C TRP A 88 3.38 6.51 1.70
N VAL A 89 3.11 5.75 2.75
CA VAL A 89 3.75 4.46 3.06
C VAL A 89 2.64 3.42 3.02
N LEU A 90 2.64 2.63 1.94
CA LEU A 90 1.60 1.64 1.69
C LEU A 90 2.05 0.26 2.17
N VAL A 91 1.19 -0.40 2.92
CA VAL A 91 1.26 -1.84 3.21
C VAL A 91 0.22 -2.54 2.36
N LYS A 92 0.50 -3.77 1.95
CA LYS A 92 -0.45 -4.59 1.19
C LYS A 92 -1.51 -5.19 2.13
N GLY A 93 -2.78 -5.08 1.78
CA GLY A 93 -3.91 -5.74 2.44
C GLY A 93 -4.42 -6.95 1.64
N ASN A 94 -5.38 -7.71 2.18
CA ASN A 94 -5.90 -8.89 1.50
C ASN A 94 -6.74 -8.50 0.27
N HIS A 95 -7.52 -7.42 0.35
CA HIS A 95 -8.33 -6.98 -0.79
C HIS A 95 -7.46 -6.53 -1.97
N ASP A 96 -6.23 -6.09 -1.69
CA ASP A 96 -5.30 -5.67 -2.73
C ASP A 96 -4.81 -6.82 -3.62
N VAL A 97 -4.91 -8.09 -3.17
CA VAL A 97 -4.29 -9.23 -3.87
C VAL A 97 -5.12 -10.51 -3.95
N SER A 98 -5.98 -10.85 -2.98
CA SER A 98 -6.55 -12.21 -2.91
C SER A 98 -7.96 -12.37 -3.48
N ASN A 99 -8.68 -11.27 -3.72
CA ASN A 99 -10.14 -11.32 -3.83
C ASN A 99 -10.68 -11.54 -5.25
N SER A 100 -9.85 -11.36 -6.28
CA SER A 100 -10.31 -11.38 -7.67
C SER A 100 -9.22 -11.76 -8.68
N PRO A 101 -9.58 -12.33 -9.85
CA PRO A 101 -8.60 -12.67 -10.88
C PRO A 101 -7.73 -11.47 -11.29
N GLY A 102 -6.40 -11.66 -11.24
CA GLY A 102 -5.42 -10.66 -11.67
C GLY A 102 -5.08 -9.58 -10.64
N GLN A 103 -5.58 -9.68 -9.40
CA GLN A 103 -5.27 -8.71 -8.35
C GLN A 103 -3.78 -8.68 -7.93
N PRO A 104 -3.10 -9.83 -7.72
CA PRO A 104 -1.67 -9.81 -7.40
C PRO A 104 -0.84 -9.12 -8.49
N GLU A 105 -1.15 -9.41 -9.76
CA GLU A 105 -0.48 -8.80 -10.91
C GLU A 105 -0.80 -7.29 -11.01
N ALA A 106 -2.05 -6.89 -10.76
CA ALA A 106 -2.44 -5.49 -10.76
C ALA A 106 -1.68 -4.70 -9.68
N TRP A 107 -1.54 -5.24 -8.47
CA TRP A 107 -0.75 -4.63 -7.41
C TRP A 107 0.71 -4.44 -7.85
N ASP A 108 1.30 -5.49 -8.42
CA ASP A 108 2.68 -5.53 -8.90
C ASP A 108 2.96 -4.56 -10.06
N GLU A 109 1.98 -4.37 -10.95
CA GLU A 109 2.11 -3.53 -12.14
C GLU A 109 1.71 -2.06 -11.89
N VAL A 110 0.95 -1.77 -10.83
CA VAL A 110 0.37 -0.44 -10.59
C VAL A 110 0.78 0.16 -9.25
N ILE A 111 0.54 -0.54 -8.14
CA ILE A 111 0.79 -0.04 -6.78
C ILE A 111 2.27 -0.08 -6.44
N ARG A 112 2.97 -1.18 -6.77
CA ARG A 112 4.42 -1.29 -6.55
C ARG A 112 5.19 -0.16 -7.23
N PRO A 113 4.99 0.15 -8.53
CA PRO A 113 5.68 1.28 -9.17
C PRO A 113 5.42 2.63 -8.51
N PHE A 114 4.23 2.86 -7.95
CA PHE A 114 3.94 4.07 -7.18
C PHE A 114 4.83 4.16 -5.92
N ILE A 115 4.92 3.07 -5.15
CA ILE A 115 5.80 2.98 -3.96
C ILE A 115 7.27 3.20 -4.37
N GLU A 116 7.73 2.52 -5.42
CA GLU A 116 9.11 2.66 -5.93
C GLU A 116 9.42 4.08 -6.38
N GLY A 117 8.46 4.75 -7.03
CA GLY A 117 8.57 6.15 -7.44
C GLY A 117 8.79 7.09 -6.26
N GLN A 118 8.10 6.86 -5.14
CA GLN A 118 8.30 7.63 -3.92
C GLN A 118 9.65 7.35 -3.24
N LEU A 119 10.13 6.10 -3.30
CA LEU A 119 11.37 5.69 -2.66
C LEU A 119 12.62 5.97 -3.51
N GLY A 120 12.46 6.19 -4.82
CA GLY A 120 13.56 6.32 -5.77
C GLY A 120 14.39 5.03 -5.93
N LYS A 121 13.84 3.88 -5.54
CA LYS A 121 14.49 2.57 -5.64
C LYS A 121 13.45 1.49 -5.87
N ARG A 122 13.91 0.36 -6.42
CA ARG A 122 13.08 -0.85 -6.49
C ARG A 122 12.76 -1.35 -5.09
N VAL A 123 11.54 -1.79 -4.90
CA VAL A 123 11.15 -2.58 -3.73
C VAL A 123 11.03 -4.03 -4.16
N GLY A 124 11.20 -4.94 -3.21
CA GLY A 124 11.05 -6.36 -3.51
C GLY A 124 9.58 -6.71 -3.74
N GLU A 125 9.17 -7.82 -3.17
CA GLU A 125 7.85 -8.41 -3.35
C GLU A 125 6.83 -7.79 -2.38
N GLY A 126 6.80 -6.47 -2.29
CA GLY A 126 5.90 -5.72 -1.39
C GLY A 126 6.45 -5.44 0.01
N MET A 127 7.53 -6.12 0.40
CA MET A 127 8.31 -5.79 1.60
C MET A 127 9.39 -4.75 1.31
N TYR A 128 9.48 -3.72 2.16
CA TYR A 128 10.48 -2.66 2.04
C TYR A 128 10.71 -1.95 3.37
N SER A 129 11.76 -1.14 3.44
CA SER A 129 12.00 -0.24 4.56
C SER A 129 11.85 1.22 4.14
N PHE A 130 11.27 2.03 5.03
CA PHE A 130 11.06 3.46 4.85
C PHE A 130 11.72 4.24 6.00
N LYS A 131 12.79 4.97 5.68
CA LYS A 131 13.53 5.77 6.67
C LYS A 131 12.80 7.10 6.91
N ILE A 132 12.16 7.24 8.07
CA ILE A 132 11.47 8.47 8.49
C ILE A 132 12.48 9.57 8.84
N SER A 133 13.57 9.19 9.54
CA SER A 133 14.59 10.12 10.03
C SER A 133 15.94 9.43 10.17
N GLY A 134 16.98 10.18 10.58
CA GLY A 134 18.31 9.62 10.87
C GLY A 134 18.31 8.43 11.86
N HIS A 135 17.32 8.38 12.75
CA HIS A 135 17.24 7.39 13.84
C HIS A 135 15.97 6.54 13.82
N THR A 136 15.09 6.73 12.84
CA THR A 136 13.80 6.03 12.79
C THR A 136 13.54 5.49 11.40
N GLU A 137 13.23 4.20 11.33
CA GLU A 137 12.90 3.49 10.11
C GLU A 137 11.72 2.56 10.36
N LEU A 138 10.82 2.50 9.38
CA LEU A 138 9.72 1.55 9.33
C LEU A 138 10.13 0.36 8.47
N PHE A 139 9.78 -0.83 8.92
CA PHE A 139 9.84 -2.06 8.12
C PHE A 139 8.40 -2.41 7.73
N ILE A 140 8.16 -2.41 6.43
CA ILE A 140 6.85 -2.68 5.84
C ILE A 140 6.88 -4.14 5.43
N LEU A 141 6.00 -4.90 6.06
CA LEU A 141 5.91 -6.34 5.91
C LEU A 141 4.64 -6.68 5.15
N ASP A 142 4.77 -7.64 4.26
CA ASP A 142 3.67 -8.17 3.48
C ASP A 142 3.22 -9.48 4.12
N GLN A 143 2.10 -9.43 4.85
CA GLN A 143 1.52 -10.63 5.47
C GLN A 143 0.91 -11.58 4.42
N PHE A 144 0.53 -11.06 3.25
CA PHE A 144 -0.08 -11.85 2.17
C PHE A 144 0.94 -12.43 1.21
N PHE A 145 2.23 -12.12 1.43
CA PHE A 145 3.36 -12.68 0.71
C PHE A 145 3.27 -14.20 0.54
N SER A 146 2.93 -14.93 1.61
CA SER A 146 2.82 -16.39 1.60
C SER A 146 1.70 -16.88 0.68
N THR A 147 0.58 -16.15 0.64
CA THR A 147 -0.61 -16.51 -0.13
C THR A 147 -0.43 -16.16 -1.60
N ASP A 148 0.06 -14.96 -1.90
CA ASP A 148 0.27 -14.48 -3.26
C ASP A 148 1.35 -15.28 -4.00
N ARG A 149 2.38 -15.71 -3.25
CA ARG A 149 3.59 -16.32 -3.83
C ARG A 149 3.67 -17.82 -3.61
N ASN A 150 2.74 -18.39 -2.84
CA ASN A 150 2.79 -19.78 -2.40
C ASN A 150 4.14 -20.10 -1.70
N LEU A 151 4.54 -19.22 -0.79
CA LEU A 151 5.79 -19.29 -0.01
C LEU A 151 5.49 -19.44 1.49
N PRO A 152 6.40 -20.00 2.30
CA PRO A 152 6.19 -20.10 3.73
C PRO A 152 6.29 -18.72 4.41
N GLU A 153 5.47 -18.48 5.43
CA GLU A 153 5.48 -17.21 6.20
C GLU A 153 6.85 -16.90 6.84
N SER A 154 7.69 -17.92 7.05
CA SER A 154 9.05 -17.76 7.56
C SER A 154 9.93 -16.87 6.67
N GLU A 155 9.69 -16.82 5.36
CA GLU A 155 10.45 -15.95 4.43
C GLU A 155 10.32 -14.46 4.78
N MET A 156 9.14 -14.02 5.25
CA MET A 156 8.92 -12.65 5.72
C MET A 156 9.78 -12.36 6.97
N VAL A 157 9.87 -13.33 7.88
CA VAL A 157 10.66 -13.21 9.11
C VAL A 157 12.15 -13.25 8.80
N GLU A 158 12.60 -14.02 7.81
CA GLU A 158 14.00 -14.10 7.38
C GLU A 158 14.47 -12.84 6.62
N TRP A 159 13.55 -12.14 5.95
CA TRP A 159 13.83 -10.84 5.31
C TRP A 159 14.26 -9.75 6.32
N LEU A 160 13.69 -9.77 7.53
CA LEU A 160 13.94 -8.76 8.57
C LEU A 160 15.41 -8.71 9.05
N PRO A 161 16.04 -9.82 9.49
CA PRO A 161 17.45 -9.84 9.89
C PRO A 161 18.43 -9.37 8.81
N GLY A 162 18.18 -9.72 7.54
CA GLY A 162 19.03 -9.34 6.41
C GLY A 162 19.07 -7.82 6.21
N ASN A 163 17.92 -7.17 6.23
CA ASN A 163 17.84 -5.71 6.14
C ASN A 163 18.32 -5.00 7.41
N TRP A 164 17.99 -5.54 8.58
CA TRP A 164 18.42 -4.98 9.87
C TRP A 164 19.95 -4.94 10.00
N ASN A 165 20.65 -5.98 9.56
CA ASN A 165 22.11 -6.05 9.63
C ASN A 165 22.79 -5.08 8.66
N ASN A 166 22.25 -4.90 7.45
CA ASN A 166 22.74 -3.91 6.48
C ASN A 166 22.56 -2.47 7.02
N GLN A 167 21.46 -2.18 7.72
CA GLN A 167 21.20 -0.89 8.34
C GLN A 167 22.20 -0.56 9.46
N ARG A 168 22.53 -1.53 10.32
CA ARG A 168 23.53 -1.32 11.40
C ARG A 168 24.91 -0.96 10.86
N GLN A 169 25.35 -1.57 9.76
CA GLN A 169 26.66 -1.27 9.16
C GLN A 169 26.72 0.17 8.62
N ASN A 170 25.62 0.69 8.07
CA ASN A 170 25.53 2.06 7.57
C ASN A 170 25.52 3.11 8.71
N ILE A 171 24.89 2.81 9.85
CA ILE A 171 24.93 3.70 11.02
C ILE A 171 26.36 3.79 11.58
N ASN A 172 27.04 2.65 11.74
CA ASN A 172 28.40 2.62 12.29
C ASN A 172 29.44 3.30 11.40
N SER A 173 29.29 3.22 10.06
CA SER A 173 30.20 3.91 9.13
C SER A 173 29.99 5.43 9.07
N SER A 174 28.76 5.91 9.26
CA SER A 174 28.47 7.35 9.34
C SER A 174 29.03 8.03 10.60
N LEU A 175 29.10 7.30 11.72
CA LEU A 175 29.71 7.77 12.97
C LEU A 175 31.25 7.82 12.91
N LEU A 176 31.87 7.00 12.06
CA LEU A 176 33.33 6.98 11.85
C LEU A 176 33.83 8.04 10.88
N THR A 177 32.96 8.60 10.03
CA THR A 177 33.29 9.67 9.06
C THR A 177 32.98 11.08 9.57
N SER A 178 32.43 11.19 10.77
CA SER A 178 32.11 12.45 11.48
C SER A 178 33.06 12.75 12.66
N LEU A 179 34.15 11.99 12.77
CA LEU A 179 35.31 12.23 13.65
C LEU A 179 36.53 12.59 12.80
#